data_AF-A0A0C5BVY3-F1
#
_entry.id   AF-A0A0C5BVY3-F1
#
_cell.length_a   1.000
_cell.length_b   1.000
_cell.length_c   1.000
_cell.angle_alpha   90.00
_cell.angle_beta   90.00
_cell.angle_gamma   90.00
#
_symmetry.space_group_name_H-M   'P 1'
#
loop_
_entity.id
_entity.type
_entity.pdbx_description
1 polymer ?
#
loop_
_entity_poly.entity_id
_entity_poly.type
_entity_poly.pdbx_seq_one_letter_code
_entity_poly.pdbx_strand_id
1 'polypeptide(L)'
;MVKKKLQRFDLKVLLRLLTVMYESGHEKRTNLALNAKLSYDTCVSYLEMLEFLGFVTKTKRYPHQVYDITAHGILLCKKKLDVEFDKKYNAIPTILE
;
A
#
# COMPACT_ATOMS: atom_id res chain seq x y z
N MET A 1 31.91 -3.79 -4.66
CA MET A 1 30.66 -3.05 -4.93
C MET A 1 29.57 -4.06 -5.24
N VAL A 2 28.66 -4.33 -4.30
CA VAL A 2 27.56 -5.29 -4.47
C VAL A 2 26.57 -4.67 -5.46
N LYS A 3 26.51 -5.21 -6.68
CA LYS A 3 25.47 -4.87 -7.65
C LYS A 3 24.14 -5.33 -7.02
N LYS A 4 23.40 -4.40 -6.39
CA LYS A 4 21.99 -4.62 -6.04
C LYS A 4 21.28 -5.01 -7.34
N LYS A 5 21.03 -6.31 -7.55
CA LYS A 5 20.10 -6.76 -8.59
C LYS A 5 18.85 -5.92 -8.39
N LEU A 6 18.44 -5.17 -9.41
CA LEU A 6 17.11 -4.58 -9.46
C LEU A 6 16.14 -5.74 -9.26
N GLN A 7 15.65 -5.90 -8.03
CA GLN A 7 14.59 -6.85 -7.75
C GLN A 7 13.44 -6.43 -8.67
N ARG A 8 12.91 -7.37 -9.45
CA ARG A 8 11.69 -7.12 -10.20
C ARG A 8 10.60 -6.89 -9.15
N PHE A 9 10.15 -5.65 -9.02
CA PHE A 9 9.05 -5.30 -8.15
C PHE A 9 7.76 -5.78 -8.81
N ASP A 10 7.00 -6.57 -8.07
CA ASP A 10 5.69 -7.03 -8.49
C ASP A 10 4.67 -5.94 -8.19
N LEU A 11 4.11 -5.36 -9.25
CA LEU A 11 3.09 -4.33 -9.15
C LEU A 11 1.87 -4.81 -8.35
N LYS A 12 1.53 -6.11 -8.39
CA LYS A 12 0.43 -6.67 -7.61
C LYS A 12 0.70 -6.61 -6.11
N VAL A 13 1.95 -6.85 -5.71
CA VAL A 13 2.37 -6.75 -4.30
C VAL A 13 2.30 -5.30 -3.83
N LEU A 14 2.77 -4.37 -4.67
CA LEU A 14 2.73 -2.94 -4.39
C LEU A 14 1.28 -2.44 -4.23
N LEU A 15 0.38 -2.83 -5.13
CA LEU A 15 -1.04 -2.50 -5.06
C LEU A 15 -1.69 -3.08 -3.80
N ARG A 16 -1.43 -4.35 -3.48
CA ARG A 16 -1.95 -4.98 -2.25
C ARG A 16 -1.55 -4.22 -0.99
N LEU A 17 -0.30 -3.77 -0.91
CA LEU A 17 0.22 -3.01 0.22
C LEU A 17 -0.46 -1.63 0.32
N LEU A 18 -0.65 -0.96 -0.82
CA LEU A 18 -1.36 0.30 -0.91
C LEU A 18 -2.84 0.18 -0.53
N THR A 19 -3.52 -0.90 -0.93
CA THR A 19 -4.92 -1.15 -0.53
C THR A 19 -5.04 -1.30 0.98
N VAL A 20 -4.18 -2.11 1.60
CA VAL A 20 -4.17 -2.28 3.06
C VAL A 20 -3.96 -0.94 3.76
N MET A 21 -3.01 -0.11 3.28
CA MET A 21 -2.78 1.22 3.85
C MET A 21 -3.93 2.20 3.58
N TYR A 22 -4.61 2.09 2.45
CA TYR A 22 -5.78 2.91 2.14
C TYR A 22 -6.94 2.60 3.08
N GLU A 23 -7.19 1.32 3.37
CA GLU A 23 -8.23 0.88 4.29
C GLU A 23 -7.92 1.22 5.75
N SER A 24 -6.65 1.07 6.17
CA SER A 24 -6.25 1.32 7.56
C SER A 24 -5.92 2.80 7.85
N GLY A 25 -5.61 3.59 6.82
CA GLY A 25 -5.18 4.99 6.90
C GLY A 25 -3.76 5.19 7.44
N HIS A 26 -3.44 4.57 8.56
CA HIS A 26 -2.15 4.64 9.25
C HIS A 26 -1.78 3.26 9.78
N GLU A 27 -0.61 2.70 9.44
CA GLU A 27 -0.22 1.42 10.03
C GLU A 27 1.27 1.18 10.29
N LYS A 28 1.53 0.32 11.28
CA LYS A 28 2.86 -0.20 11.63
C LYS A 28 3.33 -1.21 10.58
N ARG A 29 4.65 -1.25 10.36
CA ARG A 29 5.33 -2.19 9.44
C ARG A 29 4.94 -3.66 9.65
N THR A 30 4.85 -4.08 10.91
CA THR A 30 4.48 -5.46 11.27
C THR A 30 3.07 -5.82 10.84
N ASN A 31 2.11 -4.91 11.05
CA ASN A 31 0.72 -5.11 10.67
C ASN A 31 0.59 -5.09 9.15
N LEU A 32 1.32 -4.21 8.46
CA LEU A 32 1.39 -4.17 7.00
C LEU A 32 1.96 -5.47 6.41
N ALA A 33 3.04 -6.01 6.99
CA ALA A 33 3.62 -7.27 6.53
C ALA A 33 2.62 -8.44 6.68
N LEU A 34 1.93 -8.51 7.81
CA LEU A 34 0.91 -9.54 8.08
C LEU A 34 -0.29 -9.42 7.14
N ASN A 35 -0.89 -8.23 7.07
CA ASN A 35 -2.08 -7.98 6.25
C ASN A 35 -1.80 -8.12 4.76
N ALA A 36 -0.61 -7.71 4.32
CA ALA A 36 -0.17 -7.89 2.95
C ALA A 36 0.40 -9.29 2.69
N LYS A 37 0.42 -10.23 3.64
CA LYS A 37 0.97 -11.59 3.48
C LYS A 37 2.39 -11.59 2.88
N LEU A 38 3.28 -10.78 3.42
CA LEU A 38 4.68 -10.64 3.01
C LEU A 38 5.61 -10.97 4.16
N SER A 39 6.83 -11.42 3.83
CA SER A 39 7.90 -11.39 4.82
C SER A 39 8.21 -9.94 5.21
N TYR A 40 8.66 -9.75 6.44
CA TYR A 40 8.95 -8.42 6.97
C TYR A 40 9.95 -7.65 6.08
N ASP A 41 11.04 -8.29 5.67
CA ASP A 41 12.07 -7.68 4.82
C ASP A 41 11.53 -7.28 3.44
N THR A 42 10.65 -8.12 2.87
CA THR A 42 9.99 -7.81 1.60
C THR A 42 9.06 -6.61 1.79
N CYS A 43 8.22 -6.63 2.83
CA CYS A 43 7.33 -5.51 3.16
C CYS A 43 8.09 -4.19 3.30
N VAL A 44 9.19 -4.18 4.05
CA VAL A 44 10.05 -3.01 4.22
C VAL A 44 10.61 -2.52 2.88
N SER A 45 11.11 -3.42 2.03
CA SER A 45 11.65 -3.06 0.72
C SER A 45 10.58 -2.42 -0.20
N TYR A 46 9.34 -2.92 -0.16
CA TYR A 46 8.23 -2.31 -0.90
C TYR A 46 7.79 -0.98 -0.30
N LEU A 47 7.81 -0.83 1.03
CA LEU A 47 7.50 0.43 1.70
C LEU A 47 8.52 1.52 1.38
N GLU A 48 9.81 1.19 1.35
CA GLU A 48 10.87 2.11 0.92
C GLU A 48 10.67 2.54 -0.55
N MET A 49 10.26 1.62 -1.42
CA MET A 49 9.92 1.96 -2.80
C MET A 49 8.68 2.86 -2.89
N LEU A 50 7.61 2.56 -2.16
CA LEU A 50 6.40 3.37 -2.12
C LEU A 50 6.67 4.78 -1.58
N GLU A 51 7.57 4.88 -0.60
CA GLU A 51 8.04 6.15 -0.05
C GLU A 51 8.85 6.92 -1.11
N PHE A 52 9.78 6.26 -1.78
CA PHE A 52 10.56 6.84 -2.87
C PHE A 52 9.68 7.37 -4.02
N LEU A 53 8.60 6.66 -4.35
CA LEU A 53 7.62 7.07 -5.36
C LEU A 53 6.64 8.15 -4.85
N GLY A 54 6.72 8.53 -3.58
CA GLY A 54 5.88 9.54 -2.97
C GLY A 54 4.43 9.11 -2.76
N PHE A 55 4.15 7.81 -2.70
CA PHE A 55 2.80 7.29 -2.42
C PHE A 55 2.52 7.15 -0.92
N VAL A 56 3.56 6.93 -0.12
CA VAL A 56 3.47 6.87 1.34
C VAL A 56 4.54 7.75 1.98
N THR A 57 4.34 8.10 3.23
CA THR A 57 5.33 8.81 4.04
C THR A 57 5.57 8.08 5.35
N LYS A 58 6.80 8.15 5.86
CA LYS A 58 7.14 7.63 7.17
C LYS A 58 6.91 8.71 8.23
N THR A 59 6.15 8.39 9.25
CA THR A 59 5.95 9.27 10.40
C THR A 59 6.48 8.59 11.66
N LYS A 60 7.32 9.31 12.41
CA LYS A 60 7.80 8.84 13.71
C LYS A 60 6.72 9.16 14.75
N ARG A 61 5.81 8.20 15.00
CA ARG A 61 4.92 8.24 16.17
C ARG A 61 5.53 7.38 17.27
N TYR A 62 6.25 8.01 18.19
CA TYR A 62 6.92 7.33 19.30
C TYR A 62 5.98 6.31 19.98
N PRO A 63 6.37 5.04 20.20
CA PRO A 63 7.69 4.42 19.98
C PRO A 63 7.86 3.67 18.64
N HIS A 64 6.95 3.83 17.67
CA HIS A 64 6.94 3.04 16.44
C HIS A 64 7.09 3.87 15.15
N GLN A 65 7.69 3.25 14.12
CA GLN A 65 7.59 3.79 12.76
C GLN A 65 6.27 3.37 12.15
N VAL A 66 5.50 4.38 11.75
CA VAL A 66 4.20 4.24 11.09
C VAL A 66 4.34 4.76 9.67
N TYR A 67 3.65 4.12 8.74
CA TYR A 67 3.49 4.63 7.38
C TYR A 67 2.09 5.16 7.20
N ASP A 68 2.01 6.35 6.62
CA ASP A 68 0.77 7.02 6.25
C ASP A 68 0.69 7.11 4.73
N ILE A 69 -0.50 6.88 4.18
CA ILE A 69 -0.73 7.06 2.75
C ILE A 69 -0.80 8.57 2.42
N THR A 70 -0.13 8.97 1.35
CA THR A 70 -0.18 10.37 0.89
C THR A 70 -1.42 10.61 0.02
N ALA A 71 -1.75 11.88 -0.23
CA ALA A 71 -2.78 12.24 -1.20
C ALA A 71 -2.50 11.63 -2.60
N HIS A 72 -1.24 11.55 -3.01
CA HIS A 72 -0.85 10.95 -4.28
C HIS A 72 -1.09 9.43 -4.30
N GLY A 73 -0.76 8.74 -3.20
CA GLY A 73 -1.08 7.32 -3.02
C GLY A 73 -2.58 7.06 -3.06
N ILE A 74 -3.38 7.90 -2.38
CA ILE A 74 -4.84 7.82 -2.41
C ILE A 74 -5.38 7.98 -3.84
N LEU A 75 -4.88 8.94 -4.61
CA LEU A 75 -5.31 9.15 -6.00
C LEU A 75 -4.99 7.94 -6.88
N LEU A 76 -3.82 7.32 -6.71
CA LEU A 76 -3.46 6.09 -7.41
C LEU A 76 -4.39 4.94 -7.01
N CYS A 77 -4.63 4.78 -5.71
CA CYS A 77 -5.58 3.83 -5.17
C CYS A 77 -6.94 4.04 -5.80
N LYS A 78 -7.53 5.23 -5.80
CA LYS A 78 -8.83 5.49 -6.43
C LYS A 78 -8.85 5.13 -7.92
N LYS A 79 -7.86 5.57 -8.71
CA LYS A 79 -7.78 5.29 -10.15
C LYS A 79 -7.62 3.79 -10.50
N LYS A 80 -6.99 3.00 -9.63
CA LYS A 80 -6.73 1.57 -9.87
C LYS A 80 -7.70 0.65 -9.15
N LEU A 81 -8.13 1.03 -7.95
CA LEU A 81 -9.11 0.33 -7.15
C LEU A 81 -10.51 0.54 -7.69
N ASP A 82 -10.91 1.66 -8.30
CA ASP A 82 -12.25 1.74 -8.90
C ASP A 82 -12.50 0.60 -9.92
N VAL A 83 -11.45 0.13 -10.62
CA VAL A 83 -11.56 -0.97 -11.59
C VAL A 83 -11.61 -2.38 -10.94
N GLU A 84 -11.03 -2.55 -9.75
CA GLU A 84 -10.99 -3.83 -9.01
C GLU A 84 -12.02 -3.91 -7.86
N PHE A 85 -12.34 -2.80 -7.21
CA PHE A 85 -13.42 -2.61 -6.24
C PHE A 85 -14.79 -2.61 -6.92
N ASP A 86 -14.97 -2.05 -8.12
CA ASP A 86 -16.25 -2.21 -8.86
C ASP A 86 -16.63 -3.69 -8.98
N LYS A 87 -15.64 -4.54 -9.28
CA LYS A 87 -15.84 -5.99 -9.41
C LYS A 87 -16.12 -6.70 -8.09
N LYS A 88 -15.72 -6.12 -6.95
CA LYS A 88 -15.81 -6.77 -5.64
C LYS A 88 -16.92 -6.19 -4.75
N TYR A 89 -17.33 -4.93 -4.96
CA TYR A 89 -18.25 -4.20 -4.07
C TYR A 89 -19.42 -3.49 -4.80
N ASN A 90 -19.37 -3.27 -6.12
CA ASN A 90 -20.55 -2.78 -6.90
C ASN A 90 -21.41 -3.92 -7.48
N ALA A 91 -21.33 -5.12 -6.90
CA ALA A 91 -22.39 -6.13 -6.99
C ALA A 91 -23.61 -5.81 -6.10
N ILE A 92 -23.71 -4.59 -5.56
CA ILE A 92 -24.93 -4.07 -4.94
C ILE A 92 -25.47 -2.99 -5.89
N PRO A 93 -26.65 -3.18 -6.49
CA PRO A 93 -27.23 -2.15 -7.34
C PRO A 93 -27.47 -0.92 -6.47
N THR A 94 -26.80 0.17 -6.81
CA THR A 94 -27.10 1.48 -6.25
C THR A 94 -28.48 1.89 -6.77
N ILE A 95 -29.53 1.56 -6.01
CA ILE A 95 -30.82 2.23 -6.13
C ILE A 95 -30.62 3.58 -5.43
N LEU A 96 -30.42 4.63 -6.22
CA LEU A 96 -30.61 6.00 -5.76
C LEU A 96 -31.95 6.47 -6.34
N GLU A 97 -32.92 6.67 -5.43
CA GLU A 97 -34.12 7.49 -5.66
C GLU A 97 -33.75 8.97 -5.80
#